data_AF-A0A957HH73-F1
#
_entry.id   AF-A0A957HH73-F1
#
_cell.length_a   1.000
_cell.length_b   1.000
_cell.length_c   1.000
_cell.angle_alpha   90.00
_cell.angle_beta   90.00
_cell.angle_gamma   90.00
#
_symmetry.space_group_name_H-M   'P 1'
#
loop_
_entity.id
_entity.type
_entity.pdbx_description
1 polymer ?
#
loop_
_entity_poly.entity_id
_entity_poly.type
_entity_poly.pdbx_seq_one_letter_code
_entity_poly.pdbx_strand_id
1 'polypeptide(L)' 'TDAFGVQVARSGIPTGLISIPLRYMHTMVESIDLKDLERSGRLMGEFIAQLDDKFLDGLAAGMMEADSNQ' A
#
# COMPACT_ATOMS: atom_id res chain seq x y z
N THR A 1 8.52 -4.97 5.75
CA THR A 1 7.47 -5.67 4.99
C THR A 1 7.97 -5.88 3.57
N ASP A 2 7.30 -6.72 2.79
CA ASP A 2 7.72 -7.03 1.41
C ASP A 2 7.61 -5.82 0.47
N ALA A 3 6.84 -4.79 0.86
CA ALA A 3 6.68 -3.54 0.12
C ALA A 3 8.03 -2.87 -0.21
N PHE A 4 9.05 -3.00 0.64
CA PHE A 4 10.38 -2.45 0.31
C PHE A 4 11.00 -3.15 -0.90
N GLY A 5 10.89 -4.48 -0.99
CA GLY A 5 11.41 -5.23 -2.13
C GLY A 5 10.66 -4.88 -3.42
N VAL A 6 9.34 -4.68 -3.33
CA VAL A 6 8.50 -4.30 -4.47
C VAL A 6 8.80 -2.88 -4.93
N GLN A 7 8.84 -1.90 -4.01
CA GLN A 7 8.95 -0.48 -4.37
C GLN A 7 10.25 -0.15 -5.10
N VAL A 8 11.35 -0.83 -4.77
CA VAL A 8 12.69 -0.57 -5.36
C VAL A 8 12.98 -1.44 -6.59
N ALA A 9 12.05 -2.31 -6.98
CA ALA A 9 12.27 -3.19 -8.12
C ALA A 9 12.28 -2.39 -9.43
N ARG A 10 13.19 -2.77 -10.35
CA ARG A 10 13.34 -2.15 -11.68
C ARG A 10 13.57 -0.63 -11.56
N SER A 11 12.78 0.18 -12.28
CA SER A 11 12.79 1.65 -12.24
C SER A 11 11.92 2.22 -11.12
N GLY A 12 11.55 1.40 -10.13
CA GLY A 12 10.59 1.75 -9.09
C GLY A 12 9.17 1.32 -9.45
N ILE A 13 8.44 0.82 -8.46
CA ILE A 13 7.03 0.44 -8.57
C ILE A 13 6.25 1.24 -7.52
N PRO A 14 5.27 2.08 -7.91
CA PRO A 14 4.39 2.72 -6.95
C PRO A 14 3.74 1.68 -6.04
N THR A 15 4.09 1.73 -4.76
CA THR A 15 3.75 0.68 -3.80
C THR A 15 3.12 1.30 -2.56
N GLY A 16 1.95 0.82 -2.19
CA GLY A 16 1.30 1.11 -0.92
C GLY A 16 1.44 -0.06 0.05
N LEU A 17 1.48 0.24 1.35
CA LEU A 17 1.47 -0.77 2.41
C LEU A 17 0.30 -0.50 3.35
N ILE A 18 -0.60 -1.49 3.49
CA ILE A 18 -1.66 -1.48 4.50
C ILE A 18 -1.25 -2.47 5.59
N SER A 19 -1.08 -1.97 6.81
CA SER A 19 -0.77 -2.79 7.99
C SER A 19 -1.97 -2.83 8.93
N ILE A 20 -2.18 -3.98 9.57
CA ILE A 20 -3.17 -4.13 10.65
C ILE A 20 -2.43 -3.97 11.98
N PRO A 21 -2.91 -3.12 12.91
CA PRO A 21 -2.32 -3.01 14.23
C PRO A 21 -2.30 -4.37 14.93
N LEU A 22 -1.11 -4.75 15.41
CA LEU A 22 -0.88 -6.05 16.02
C LEU A 22 -0.11 -5.89 17.33
N ARG A 23 -0.52 -6.63 18.36
CA ARG A 23 0.20 -6.77 19.63
C ARG A 23 0.93 -8.10 19.67
N TYR A 24 2.11 -8.08 20.27
CA TYR A 24 2.96 -9.25 20.52
C TYR A 24 3.45 -9.97 19.27
N MET A 25 3.86 -9.19 18.25
CA MET A 25 4.46 -9.72 17.02
C MET A 25 5.64 -10.66 17.34
N HIS A 26 5.71 -11.80 16.66
CA HIS A 26 6.74 -12.83 16.84
C HIS A 26 6.74 -13.50 18.22
N THR A 27 5.58 -13.56 18.87
CA THR A 27 5.40 -14.37 20.08
C THR A 27 4.41 -15.50 19.81
N MET A 28 4.27 -16.43 20.75
CA MET A 28 3.35 -17.56 20.61
C MET A 28 1.87 -17.14 20.61
N VAL A 29 1.55 -15.93 21.07
CA VAL A 29 0.18 -15.41 21.15
C VAL A 29 0.13 -13.99 20.62
N GLU A 30 -0.29 -13.86 19.36
CA GLU A 30 -0.49 -12.55 18.71
C GLU A 30 -1.94 -12.11 18.84
N SER A 31 -2.19 -10.80 18.87
CA SER A 31 -3.54 -10.26 19.03
C SER A 31 -3.78 -9.05 18.13
N ILE A 32 -4.95 -9.03 17.49
CA ILE A 32 -5.43 -7.97 16.61
C ILE A 32 -6.87 -7.59 16.98
N ASP A 33 -7.34 -6.43 16.52
CA ASP A 33 -8.76 -6.06 16.59
C ASP A 33 -9.47 -6.49 15.29
N LEU A 34 -10.57 -7.25 15.41
CA LEU A 34 -11.37 -7.69 14.27
C LEU A 34 -11.94 -6.52 13.45
N LYS A 35 -12.27 -5.40 14.10
CA LYS A 35 -12.78 -4.21 13.41
C LYS A 35 -11.72 -3.60 12.51
N ASP A 36 -10.46 -3.61 12.93
CA ASP A 36 -9.36 -3.09 12.12
C ASP A 36 -9.09 -4.02 10.93
N LEU A 37 -9.15 -5.34 11.12
CA LEU A 37 -9.08 -6.31 10.02
C LEU A 37 -10.17 -6.07 8.97
N GLU A 38 -11.43 -5.94 9.38
CA GLU A 38 -12.56 -5.70 8.47
C GLU A 38 -12.42 -4.37 7.72
N ARG A 39 -12.02 -3.30 8.43
CA ARG A 39 -11.82 -1.97 7.84
C ARG A 39 -10.67 -1.94 6.86
N SER A 40 -9.54 -2.58 7.18
CA SER A 40 -8.40 -2.72 6.27
C SER A 40 -8.77 -3.49 5.01
N GLY A 41 -9.54 -4.59 5.15
CA GLY A 41 -10.06 -5.35 4.01
C GLY A 41 -11.00 -4.51 3.13
N ARG A 42 -11.92 -3.77 3.75
CA ARG A 42 -12.81 -2.85 3.03
C ARG A 42 -12.05 -1.76 2.30
N LEU A 43 -11.08 -1.12 2.95
CA LEU A 43 -10.23 -0.10 2.33
C LEU A 43 -9.52 -0.67 1.10
N MET A 44 -8.92 -1.87 1.21
CA MET A 44 -8.23 -2.51 0.09
C MET A 44 -9.18 -2.81 -1.07
N GLY A 45 -10.37 -3.35 -0.77
CA GLY A 45 -11.38 -3.63 -1.80
C GLY A 45 -11.88 -2.37 -2.52
N GLU A 46 -12.23 -1.32 -1.75
CA GLU A 46 -12.69 -0.04 -2.30
C GLU A 46 -11.59 0.67 -3.10
N PHE A 47 -10.34 0.59 -2.64
CA PHE A 47 -9.20 1.15 -3.36
C PHE A 47 -9.02 0.47 -4.72
N ILE A 48 -9.00 -0.87 -4.76
CA ILE A 48 -8.86 -1.64 -6.00
C ILE A 48 -10.03 -1.35 -6.96
N ALA A 49 -11.26 -1.27 -6.44
CA ALA A 49 -12.45 -0.99 -7.25
C ALA A 49 -12.43 0.40 -7.91
N GLN A 50 -11.64 1.35 -7.38
CA GLN A 50 -11.49 2.71 -7.90
C GLN A 50 -10.25 2.87 -8.81
N LEU A 51 -9.46 1.82 -9.03
CA LEU A 51 -8.32 1.89 -9.95
C LEU A 51 -8.81 1.88 -11.40
N ASP A 52 -8.78 3.04 -12.04
CA ASP A 52 -9.05 3.23 -13.46
C ASP A 52 -7.85 3.84 -14.20
N ASP A 53 -7.97 3.99 -15.52
CA ASP A 53 -6.90 4.57 -16.35
C ASP A 53 -6.56 6.00 -15.92
N LYS A 54 -7.55 6.77 -15.44
CA LYS A 54 -7.33 8.15 -14.98
C LYS A 54 -6.48 8.19 -13.72
N PHE A 55 -6.69 7.25 -12.81
CA PHE A 55 -5.85 7.10 -11.63
C PHE A 55 -4.39 6.83 -12.05
N LEU A 56 -4.18 5.95 -13.03
CA LEU A 56 -2.85 5.63 -13.54
C LEU A 56 -2.18 6.83 -14.21
N ASP A 57 -2.92 7.57 -15.04
CA ASP A 57 -2.44 8.79 -15.68
C ASP A 57 -2.00 9.85 -14.64
N GLY A 58 -2.82 10.04 -13.60
CA GLY A 58 -2.51 10.96 -12.50
C GLY A 58 -1.26 10.55 -11.72
N LEU A 59 -1.09 9.25 -11.49
CA LEU A 59 0.09 8.70 -10.83
C LEU A 59 1.36 8.93 -11.68
N ALA A 60 1.29 8.63 -12.98
CA ALA A 60 2.40 8.82 -13.90
C ALA A 60 2.82 10.30 -14.01
N ALA A 61 1.86 11.22 -14.09
CA ALA A 61 2.12 12.66 -14.11
C ALA A 61 2.85 13.11 -12.83
N GLY A 62 2.40 12.67 -11.66
CA GLY A 62 3.04 13.00 -10.38
C GLY A 62 4.46 12.44 -10.25
N MET A 63 4.72 11.25 -10.81
CA MET A 63 6.07 10.68 -10.85
C MET A 63 7.01 11.46 -11.76
N MET A 64 6.54 11.90 -12.93
CA MET A 64 7.33 12.72 -13.86
C MET A 64 7.71 14.09 -13.27
N GLU A 65 6.81 14.72 -12.52
CA GLU A 65 7.13 15.97 -11.82
C GLU A 65 8.18 15.77 -10.72
N ALA A 66 8.11 14.67 -9.96
CA ALA A 66 9.08 14.36 -8.91
C ALA A 66 10.51 14.15 -9.44
N ASP A 67 10.65 13.52 -10.61
CA ASP A 67 11.96 13.30 -11.27
C ASP A 67 12.57 14.58 -11.85
N SER A 68 11.75 15.59 -12.18
CA SER A 68 12.21 16.86 -12.75
C SER A 68 12.83 17.83 -11.72
N ASN A 69 12.69 17.54 -10.43
CA ASN A 69 13.14 18.38 -9.32
C ASN A 69 14.40 17.82 -8.62
N GLN A 70 15.13 16.94 -9.28
CA GLN A 70 16.46 16.44 -8.89
C GLN A 70 17.56 16.97 -9.82
#